data_AF-A0A8H4RWG8-F1
#
_entry.id   AF-A0A8H4RWG8-F1
#
_cell.length_a   1.000
_cell.length_b   1.000
_cell.length_c   1.000
_cell.angle_alpha   90.00
_cell.angle_beta   90.00
_cell.angle_gamma   90.00
#
_symmetry.space_group_name_H-M   'P 1'
#
loop_
_entity.id
_entity.type
_entity.pdbx_description
1 polymer ?
#
loop_
_entity_poly.entity_id
_entity_poly.type
_entity_poly.pdbx_seq_one_letter_code
_entity_poly.pdbx_strand_id
1 'polypeptide(L)'
;MDSLSTIVMGLFTRASHRDAYADCTVDTCPIDTSFYYYRISLAANAAFIALFSISLIGFLVTYAFTRRATAFTFAMTCGVILEVIGYAGRIQSWQNQWKEDGFLMQIFIPCDLLSLLLQAAGGGLASTASHQGKSPDTGDHIMVAGLAWQVFTLLIFMILCIDFAIRTRRRYKALGEAAFDQNPHFITLRTLGRSKVFLLP
;
A
#
# COMPACT_ATOMS: atom_id res chain seq x y z
N MET A 1 2.71 30.18 29.33
CA MET A 1 1.36 29.61 29.08
C MET A 1 1.12 29.46 27.57
N ASP A 2 2.20 29.29 26.79
CA ASP A 2 2.19 29.57 25.33
C ASP A 2 2.31 28.29 24.48
N SER A 3 2.88 27.22 25.02
CA SER A 3 2.99 25.94 24.32
C SER A 3 1.67 25.16 24.36
N LEU A 4 0.95 25.20 25.49
CA LEU A 4 -0.30 24.44 25.67
C LEU A 4 -1.44 25.04 24.83
N SER A 5 -1.56 26.36 24.78
CA SER A 5 -2.55 27.07 23.94
C SER A 5 -2.29 26.87 22.45
N THR A 6 -1.03 26.88 22.01
CA THR A 6 -0.65 26.61 20.61
C THR A 6 -0.93 25.15 20.22
N ILE A 7 -0.63 24.19 21.10
CA ILE A 7 -0.94 22.78 20.88
C ILE A 7 -2.45 22.54 20.83
N VAL A 8 -3.20 23.15 21.76
CA VAL A 8 -4.67 23.04 21.80
C VAL A 8 -5.31 23.67 20.57
N MET A 9 -4.85 24.84 20.14
CA MET A 9 -5.35 25.49 18.93
C MET A 9 -5.02 24.67 17.68
N GLY A 10 -3.79 24.18 17.54
CA GLY A 10 -3.38 23.32 16.43
C GLY A 10 -4.09 21.95 16.41
N LEU A 11 -4.41 21.38 17.57
CA LEU A 11 -5.26 20.18 17.67
C LEU A 11 -6.70 20.49 17.27
N PHE A 12 -7.24 21.65 17.66
CA PHE A 12 -8.57 22.10 17.28
C PHE A 12 -8.68 22.39 15.78
N THR A 13 -7.68 23.04 15.17
CA THR A 13 -7.68 23.30 13.72
C THR A 13 -7.57 21.98 12.94
N ARG A 14 -6.73 21.05 13.40
CA ARG A 14 -6.55 19.75 12.74
C ARG A 14 -7.73 18.80 12.96
N ALA A 15 -8.46 18.94 14.08
CA ALA A 15 -9.73 18.25 14.33
C ALA A 15 -10.84 18.82 13.44
N SER A 16 -11.06 20.15 13.47
CA SER A 16 -12.04 20.84 12.63
C SER A 16 -11.83 20.58 11.13
N HIS A 17 -10.58 20.54 10.66
CA HIS A 17 -10.27 20.18 9.27
C HIS A 17 -10.51 18.70 8.98
N ARG A 18 -10.26 17.78 9.92
CA ARG A 18 -10.56 16.36 9.71
C ARG A 18 -12.07 16.11 9.65
N ASP A 19 -12.84 16.84 10.45
CA ASP A 19 -14.29 16.74 10.54
C ASP A 19 -14.98 17.39 9.33
N ALA A 20 -14.46 18.51 8.82
CA ALA A 20 -14.99 19.20 7.64
C ALA A 20 -14.90 18.38 6.34
N TYR A 21 -13.90 17.49 6.22
CA TYR A 21 -13.69 16.65 5.04
C TYR A 21 -13.95 15.16 5.30
N ALA A 22 -14.59 14.80 6.44
CA ALA A 22 -14.86 13.41 6.81
C ALA A 22 -15.84 12.72 5.82
N ASP A 23 -16.85 13.47 5.38
CA ASP A 23 -17.91 13.03 4.46
C ASP A 23 -17.72 13.54 3.02
N CYS A 24 -16.60 14.22 2.73
CA CYS A 24 -16.33 14.73 1.39
C CYS A 24 -16.00 13.58 0.43
N THR A 25 -16.74 13.57 -0.69
CA THR A 25 -16.53 12.71 -1.85
C THR A 25 -16.00 13.52 -3.04
N VAL A 26 -15.50 12.81 -4.05
CA VAL A 26 -14.95 13.36 -5.31
C VAL A 26 -15.90 14.35 -6.01
N ASP A 27 -17.20 14.23 -5.79
CA ASP A 27 -18.24 15.05 -6.42
C ASP A 27 -18.74 16.21 -5.55
N THR A 28 -18.53 16.16 -4.23
CA THR A 28 -19.08 17.13 -3.28
C THR A 28 -18.09 18.24 -2.91
N CYS A 29 -16.79 17.97 -2.94
CA CYS A 29 -15.75 18.92 -2.53
C CYS A 29 -14.72 19.14 -3.65
N PRO A 30 -14.23 20.37 -3.83
CA PRO A 30 -13.36 20.71 -4.96
C PRO A 30 -11.94 20.13 -4.79
N ILE A 31 -11.34 19.69 -5.90
CA ILE A 31 -10.14 18.82 -5.94
C ILE A 31 -8.86 19.52 -5.44
N ASP A 32 -8.82 20.84 -5.56
CA ASP A 32 -7.76 21.71 -5.06
C ASP A 32 -7.56 21.62 -3.54
N THR A 33 -8.56 21.15 -2.80
CA THR A 33 -8.47 20.90 -1.35
C THR A 33 -8.04 19.47 -1.00
N SER A 34 -7.90 18.59 -2.00
CA SER A 34 -7.49 17.19 -1.83
C SER A 34 -5.97 17.08 -1.74
N PHE A 35 -5.46 16.11 -0.96
CA PHE A 35 -4.03 15.81 -0.88
C PHE A 35 -3.41 15.48 -2.24
N TYR A 36 -4.23 14.99 -3.18
CA TYR A 36 -3.76 14.55 -4.49
C TYR A 36 -3.68 15.68 -5.51
N TYR A 37 -4.45 16.77 -5.39
CA TYR A 37 -4.58 17.82 -6.41
C TYR A 37 -4.98 17.34 -7.83
N TYR A 38 -5.18 16.04 -8.06
CA TYR A 38 -5.58 15.43 -9.32
C TYR A 38 -6.56 14.27 -9.08
N ARG A 39 -7.31 13.88 -10.13
CA ARG A 39 -8.27 12.75 -10.07
C ARG A 39 -7.55 11.41 -10.16
N ILE A 40 -7.71 10.56 -9.15
CA ILE A 40 -7.20 9.18 -9.13
C ILE A 40 -7.78 8.38 -10.30
N SER A 41 -6.92 7.89 -11.21
CA SER A 41 -7.33 7.11 -12.38
C SER A 41 -7.60 5.65 -12.01
N LEU A 42 -8.87 5.27 -11.91
CA LEU A 42 -9.27 3.89 -11.62
C LEU A 42 -8.70 2.90 -12.64
N ALA A 43 -8.70 3.27 -13.92
CA ALA A 43 -8.22 2.43 -15.02
C ALA A 43 -6.73 2.07 -14.89
N ALA A 44 -5.86 3.04 -14.59
CA ALA A 44 -4.43 2.77 -14.45
C ALA A 44 -4.16 1.89 -13.22
N ASN A 45 -4.81 2.17 -12.09
CA ASN A 45 -4.65 1.38 -10.86
C ASN A 45 -5.14 -0.06 -11.06
N ALA A 46 -6.27 -0.27 -11.75
CA ALA A 46 -6.77 -1.59 -12.09
C ALA A 46 -5.84 -2.34 -13.05
N ALA A 47 -5.26 -1.65 -14.04
CA ALA A 47 -4.30 -2.24 -14.96
C ALA A 47 -3.04 -2.73 -14.24
N PHE A 48 -2.50 -1.94 -13.29
CA PHE A 48 -1.34 -2.37 -12.49
C PHE A 48 -1.66 -3.58 -11.60
N ILE A 49 -2.82 -3.60 -10.93
CA ILE A 49 -3.25 -4.79 -10.17
C ILE A 49 -3.31 -6.02 -11.07
N ALA A 50 -3.86 -5.89 -12.28
CA ALA A 50 -3.95 -7.00 -13.22
C ALA A 50 -2.56 -7.53 -13.60
N LEU A 51 -1.62 -6.64 -13.93
CA LEU A 51 -0.24 -7.01 -14.29
C LEU A 51 0.49 -7.71 -13.14
N PHE A 52 0.36 -7.21 -11.91
CA PHE A 52 0.96 -7.84 -10.73
C PHE A 52 0.33 -9.19 -10.40
N SER A 53 -0.99 -9.31 -10.56
CA SER A 53 -1.70 -10.57 -10.33
C SER A 53 -1.31 -11.64 -11.35
N ILE A 54 -1.14 -11.28 -12.62
CA ILE A 54 -0.66 -12.19 -13.67
C ILE A 54 0.78 -12.64 -13.36
N SER A 55 1.64 -11.71 -12.93
CA SER A 55 3.03 -12.01 -12.56
C SER A 55 3.12 -12.92 -11.33
N LEU A 56 2.24 -12.73 -10.34
CA LEU A 56 2.12 -13.61 -9.16
C LEU A 56 1.77 -15.04 -9.57
N ILE A 57 0.80 -15.20 -10.48
CA ILE A 57 0.43 -16.52 -11.02
C ILE A 57 1.64 -17.14 -11.73
N GLY A 58 2.35 -16.36 -12.55
CA GLY A 58 3.58 -16.81 -13.21
C GLY A 58 4.63 -17.34 -12.23
N PHE A 59 4.93 -16.60 -11.17
CA PHE A 59 5.88 -17.03 -10.14
C PHE A 59 5.44 -18.29 -9.40
N LEU A 60 4.16 -18.41 -9.06
CA LEU A 60 3.62 -19.60 -8.40
C LEU A 60 3.68 -20.83 -9.30
N VAL A 61 3.41 -20.66 -10.59
CA VAL A 61 3.52 -21.72 -11.61
C VAL A 61 4.97 -22.16 -11.77
N THR A 62 5.91 -21.24 -11.97
CA THR A 62 7.34 -21.56 -12.07
C THR A 62 7.84 -22.25 -10.79
N TYR A 63 7.41 -21.78 -9.62
CA TYR A 63 7.75 -22.41 -8.34
C TYR A 63 7.23 -23.85 -8.24
N ALA A 64 5.98 -24.10 -8.65
CA ALA A 64 5.37 -25.42 -8.63
C ALA A 64 6.13 -26.43 -9.52
N PHE A 65 6.59 -25.99 -10.70
CA PHE A 65 7.31 -26.84 -11.65
C PHE A 65 8.80 -27.02 -11.33
N THR A 66 9.48 -25.98 -10.84
CA THR A 66 10.94 -26.02 -10.67
C THR A 66 11.36 -26.40 -9.26
N ARG A 67 10.55 -26.12 -8.22
CA ARG A 67 10.84 -26.40 -6.78
C ARG A 67 12.21 -25.90 -6.27
N ARG A 68 12.94 -25.09 -7.05
CA ARG A 68 14.26 -24.53 -6.72
C ARG A 68 14.15 -23.05 -6.38
N ALA A 69 15.14 -22.53 -5.66
CA ALA A 69 15.22 -21.14 -5.20
C ALA A 69 14.03 -20.70 -4.31
N THR A 70 13.58 -21.58 -3.42
CA THR A 70 12.41 -21.42 -2.52
C THR A 70 12.41 -20.09 -1.76
N ALA A 71 13.55 -19.70 -1.18
CA ALA A 71 13.65 -18.46 -0.40
C ALA A 71 13.46 -17.21 -1.28
N PHE A 72 14.03 -17.21 -2.49
CA PHE A 72 13.89 -16.11 -3.44
C PHE A 72 12.45 -15.99 -3.95
N THR A 73 11.83 -17.11 -4.34
CA THR A 73 10.43 -17.11 -4.79
C THR A 73 9.47 -16.69 -3.68
N PHE A 74 9.70 -17.13 -2.44
CA PHE A 74 8.86 -16.75 -1.30
C PHE A 74 8.96 -15.25 -1.01
N ALA A 75 10.17 -14.69 -1.02
CA ALA A 75 10.40 -13.25 -0.86
C ALA A 75 9.70 -12.44 -1.97
N MET A 76 9.85 -12.85 -3.23
CA MET A 76 9.19 -12.19 -4.38
C MET A 76 7.66 -12.29 -4.31
N THR A 77 7.13 -13.46 -3.92
CA THR A 77 5.68 -13.68 -3.77
C THR A 77 5.12 -12.77 -2.68
N CYS A 78 5.79 -12.66 -1.53
CA CYS A 78 5.41 -11.73 -0.47
C CYS A 78 5.45 -10.27 -0.94
N GLY A 79 6.49 -9.87 -1.69
CA GLY A 79 6.61 -8.52 -2.25
C GLY A 79 5.46 -8.17 -3.19
N VAL A 80 5.13 -9.06 -4.14
CA VAL A 80 4.03 -8.84 -5.10
C VAL A 80 2.66 -8.82 -4.40
N ILE A 81 2.46 -9.61 -3.34
CA ILE A 81 1.21 -9.54 -2.55
C ILE A 81 1.07 -8.19 -1.86
N LEU A 82 2.16 -7.64 -1.30
CA LEU A 82 2.15 -6.32 -0.67
C LEU A 82 1.82 -5.21 -1.67
N GLU A 83 2.32 -5.31 -2.91
CA GLU A 83 1.97 -4.39 -4.01
C GLU A 83 0.46 -4.43 -4.32
N VAL A 84 -0.11 -5.63 -4.48
CA VAL A 84 -1.54 -5.79 -4.76
C VAL A 84 -2.40 -5.21 -3.63
N ILE A 85 -1.99 -5.40 -2.37
CA ILE A 85 -2.66 -4.81 -1.20
C ILE A 85 -2.56 -3.28 -1.23
N GLY A 86 -1.40 -2.71 -1.57
CA GLY A 86 -1.19 -1.27 -1.69
C GLY A 86 -2.09 -0.63 -2.75
N TYR A 87 -2.20 -1.26 -3.93
CA TYR A 87 -3.11 -0.80 -4.99
C TYR A 87 -4.59 -0.98 -4.62
N ALA A 88 -4.96 -2.06 -3.92
CA ALA A 88 -6.32 -2.24 -3.41
C ALA A 88 -6.69 -1.14 -2.40
N GLY A 89 -5.75 -0.75 -1.52
CA GLY A 89 -5.92 0.38 -0.61
C GLY A 89 -6.12 1.71 -1.34
N ARG A 90 -5.45 1.93 -2.50
CA ARG A 90 -5.69 3.10 -3.36
C ARG A 90 -7.08 3.10 -4.00
N ILE A 91 -7.58 1.93 -4.43
CA ILE A 91 -8.96 1.81 -4.95
C ILE A 91 -9.97 2.11 -3.84
N GLN A 92 -9.74 1.62 -2.63
CA GLN A 92 -10.59 1.93 -1.49
C GLN A 92 -10.55 3.42 -1.10
N SER A 93 -9.41 4.09 -1.30
CA SER A 93 -9.27 5.55 -1.13
C SER A 93 -10.03 6.38 -2.17
N TRP A 94 -10.62 5.77 -3.19
CA TRP A 94 -11.43 6.46 -4.20
C TRP A 94 -12.64 7.17 -3.60
N GLN A 95 -13.23 6.61 -2.54
CA GLN A 95 -14.38 7.23 -1.87
C GLN A 95 -13.97 8.50 -1.11
N ASN A 96 -12.84 8.45 -0.37
CA ASN A 96 -12.39 9.54 0.49
C ASN A 96 -10.90 9.88 0.20
N GLN A 97 -10.68 10.76 -0.77
CA GLN A 97 -9.34 11.22 -1.20
C GLN A 97 -8.63 12.16 -0.20
N TRP A 98 -9.34 12.64 0.83
CA TRP A 98 -8.79 13.51 1.89
C TRP A 98 -8.09 12.75 3.03
N LYS A 99 -7.95 11.43 2.93
CA LYS A 99 -7.16 10.63 3.89
C LYS A 99 -5.69 10.55 3.46
N GLU A 100 -4.80 10.87 4.40
CA GLU A 100 -3.33 10.90 4.23
C GLU A 100 -2.74 9.54 3.80
N ASP A 101 -3.40 8.44 4.18
CA ASP A 101 -2.91 7.06 4.00
C ASP A 101 -2.68 6.69 2.53
N GLY A 102 -3.51 7.19 1.62
CA GLY A 102 -3.37 6.87 0.20
C GLY A 102 -2.31 7.71 -0.51
N PHE A 103 -1.93 8.89 0.02
CA PHE A 103 -0.99 9.80 -0.64
C PHE A 103 0.44 9.27 -0.54
N LEU A 104 0.82 8.74 0.63
CA LEU A 104 2.09 8.06 0.85
C LEU A 104 2.29 6.92 -0.16
N MET A 105 1.26 6.10 -0.40
CA MET A 105 1.32 4.99 -1.36
C MET A 105 1.59 5.43 -2.81
N GLN A 106 1.30 6.68 -3.18
CA GLN A 106 1.50 7.13 -4.54
C GLN A 106 2.96 7.44 -4.89
N ILE A 107 3.75 7.90 -3.93
CA ILE A 107 5.14 8.31 -4.17
C ILE A 107 6.03 7.10 -4.42
N PHE A 108 5.72 5.96 -3.80
CA PHE A 108 6.54 4.75 -3.91
C PHE A 108 6.25 3.93 -5.18
N ILE A 109 5.03 3.99 -5.70
CA ILE A 109 4.62 3.30 -6.93
C ILE A 109 5.51 3.58 -8.16
N PRO A 110 5.85 4.83 -8.53
CA PRO A 110 6.76 5.06 -9.66
C PRO A 110 8.17 4.52 -9.39
N CYS A 111 8.62 4.49 -8.14
CA CYS A 111 9.92 3.92 -7.75
C CYS A 111 9.92 2.40 -7.88
N ASP A 112 8.85 1.73 -7.49
CA ASP A 112 8.73 0.27 -7.59
C ASP A 112 8.54 -0.17 -9.05
N LEU A 113 7.76 0.57 -9.85
CA LEU A 113 7.67 0.37 -11.30
C LEU A 113 9.03 0.52 -12.00
N LEU A 114 9.82 1.53 -11.64
CA LEU A 114 11.17 1.70 -12.18
C LEU A 114 12.08 0.50 -11.84
N SER A 115 12.00 0.01 -10.60
CA SER A 115 12.75 -1.16 -10.14
C SER A 115 12.40 -2.42 -10.94
N LEU A 116 11.12 -2.63 -11.22
CA LEU A 116 10.62 -3.77 -11.96
C LEU A 116 11.03 -3.73 -13.43
N LEU A 117 11.06 -2.54 -14.03
CA LEU A 117 11.57 -2.36 -15.39
C LEU A 117 13.07 -2.70 -15.47
N LEU A 118 13.85 -2.28 -14.48
CA LEU A 118 15.27 -2.65 -14.40
C LEU A 118 15.45 -4.17 -14.22
N GLN A 119 14.65 -4.81 -13.39
CA GLN A 119 14.70 -6.27 -13.20
C GLN A 119 14.26 -7.03 -14.46
N ALA A 120 13.20 -6.59 -15.14
CA ALA A 120 12.75 -7.18 -16.40
C ALA A 120 13.81 -7.04 -17.50
N ALA A 121 14.45 -5.87 -17.59
CA ALA A 121 15.55 -5.62 -18.52
C ALA A 121 16.77 -6.51 -18.18
N GLY A 122 17.18 -6.57 -16.91
CA GLY A 122 18.29 -7.41 -16.45
C GLY A 122 18.06 -8.89 -16.72
N GLY A 123 16.87 -9.41 -16.38
CA GLY A 123 16.49 -10.80 -16.65
C GLY A 123 16.40 -11.14 -18.14
N GLY A 124 15.89 -10.23 -18.97
CA GLY A 124 15.87 -10.39 -20.43
C GLY A 124 17.26 -10.38 -21.06
N LEU A 125 18.17 -9.53 -20.57
CA LEU A 125 19.56 -9.49 -21.02
C LEU A 125 20.34 -10.73 -20.58
N ALA A 126 20.13 -11.20 -19.34
CA ALA A 126 20.77 -12.42 -18.83
C ALA A 126 20.35 -13.66 -19.64
N SER A 127 19.06 -13.80 -19.99
CA SER A 127 18.58 -14.94 -20.76
C SER A 127 19.13 -14.95 -22.20
N THR A 128 19.16 -13.79 -22.86
CA THR A 128 19.66 -13.67 -24.24
C THR A 128 21.18 -13.86 -24.34
N ALA A 129 21.94 -13.39 -23.34
CA ALA A 129 23.37 -13.64 -23.25
C ALA A 129 23.69 -15.13 -23.09
N SER A 130 22.92 -15.84 -22.25
CA SER A 130 23.06 -17.29 -22.05
C SER A 130 22.80 -18.10 -23.33
N HIS A 131 21.86 -17.67 -24.17
CA HIS A 131 21.59 -18.33 -25.46
C HIS A 131 22.67 -18.07 -26.53
N GLN A 132 23.45 -16.99 -26.40
CA GLN A 132 24.54 -16.65 -27.32
C GLN A 132 25.90 -17.19 -26.88
N GLY A 133 25.97 -17.94 -25.77
CA GLY A 133 27.24 -18.41 -25.20
C GLY A 133 28.12 -17.30 -24.63
N LYS A 134 27.55 -16.11 -24.39
CA LYS A 134 28.22 -14.99 -23.70
C LYS A 134 27.95 -15.07 -22.20
N SER A 135 28.80 -14.46 -21.39
CA SER A 135 28.55 -14.40 -19.94
C SER A 135 27.31 -13.53 -19.65
N PRO A 136 26.35 -13.99 -18.81
CA PRO A 136 25.14 -13.25 -18.44
C PRO A 136 25.37 -12.06 -17.49
N ASP A 137 26.61 -11.80 -17.10
CA ASP A 137 26.99 -10.92 -15.99
C ASP A 137 26.38 -9.51 -16.10
N THR A 138 26.31 -8.96 -17.30
CA THR A 138 25.70 -7.63 -17.54
C THR A 138 24.23 -7.60 -17.13
N GLY A 139 23.48 -8.65 -17.45
CA GLY A 139 22.06 -8.76 -17.08
C GLY A 139 21.89 -8.95 -15.58
N ASP A 140 22.74 -9.77 -14.97
CA ASP A 140 22.73 -10.02 -13.53
C ASP A 140 23.02 -8.75 -12.71
N HIS A 141 24.00 -7.94 -13.12
CA HIS A 141 24.28 -6.66 -12.44
C HIS A 141 23.11 -5.68 -12.52
N ILE A 142 22.44 -5.61 -13.66
CA ILE A 142 21.25 -4.75 -13.84
C ILE A 142 20.09 -5.25 -12.96
N MET A 143 19.90 -6.56 -12.87
CA MET A 143 18.88 -7.17 -12.01
C MET A 143 19.15 -6.90 -10.52
N VAL A 144 20.40 -7.06 -10.06
CA VAL A 144 20.80 -6.78 -8.68
C VAL A 144 20.65 -5.29 -8.34
N ALA A 145 20.94 -4.38 -9.28
CA ALA A 145 20.74 -2.95 -9.08
C ALA A 145 19.25 -2.60 -8.87
N GLY A 146 18.35 -3.22 -9.64
CA GLY A 146 16.90 -3.05 -9.48
C GLY A 146 16.40 -3.56 -8.12
N LEU A 147 16.89 -4.71 -7.66
CA LEU A 147 16.55 -5.26 -6.34
C LEU A 147 17.09 -4.38 -5.19
N ALA A 148 18.31 -3.86 -5.30
CA ALA A 148 18.90 -2.99 -4.29
C ALA A 148 18.12 -1.68 -4.13
N TRP A 149 17.71 -1.07 -5.24
CA TRP A 149 16.88 0.13 -5.24
C TRP A 149 15.50 -0.13 -4.61
N GLN A 150 14.86 -1.25 -4.99
CA GLN A 150 13.58 -1.64 -4.44
C GLN A 150 13.63 -1.89 -2.92
N VAL A 151 14.68 -2.54 -2.40
CA VAL A 151 14.81 -2.77 -0.95
C VAL A 151 15.02 -1.46 -0.19
N PHE A 152 15.75 -0.51 -0.78
CA PHE A 152 15.95 0.82 -0.18
C PHE A 152 14.64 1.60 -0.03
N THR A 153 13.79 1.61 -1.07
CA THR A 153 12.48 2.27 -1.01
C THR A 153 11.53 1.59 -0.02
N LEU A 154 11.52 0.25 0.00
CA LEU A 154 10.73 -0.54 0.95
C LEU A 154 11.16 -0.32 2.41
N LEU A 155 12.45 -0.11 2.68
CA LEU A 155 12.96 0.16 4.02
C LEU A 155 12.47 1.52 4.55
N ILE A 156 12.47 2.55 3.69
CA ILE A 156 11.91 3.87 4.02
C ILE A 156 10.41 3.74 4.30
N PHE A 157 9.69 3.01 3.45
CA PHE A 157 8.27 2.72 3.66
C PHE A 157 8.02 2.00 4.98
N MET A 158 8.81 0.98 5.32
CA MET A 158 8.68 0.25 6.57
C MET A 158 8.87 1.14 7.78
N ILE A 159 9.82 2.08 7.74
CA ILE A 159 10.03 3.07 8.82
C ILE A 159 8.81 3.99 8.95
N LEU A 160 8.29 4.52 7.84
CA LEU A 160 7.11 5.40 7.86
C LEU A 160 5.84 4.66 8.31
N CYS A 161 5.65 3.41 7.87
CA CYS A 161 4.56 2.56 8.32
C CYS A 161 4.67 2.19 9.78
N ILE A 162 5.88 1.96 10.30
CA ILE A 162 6.10 1.71 11.72
C ILE A 162 5.80 2.99 12.53
N ASP A 163 6.26 4.16 12.08
CA ASP A 163 5.95 5.44 12.74
C ASP A 163 4.43 5.68 12.78
N PHE A 164 3.75 5.50 11.63
CA PHE A 164 2.30 5.59 11.53
C PHE A 164 1.59 4.53 12.39
N ALA A 165 2.02 3.27 12.37
CA ALA A 165 1.43 2.20 13.15
C ALA A 165 1.62 2.41 14.65
N ILE A 166 2.78 2.91 15.08
CA ILE A 166 3.04 3.28 16.47
C ILE A 166 2.15 4.46 16.86
N ARG A 167 2.04 5.48 16.00
CA ARG A 167 1.17 6.65 16.22
C ARG A 167 -0.30 6.24 16.32
N THR A 168 -0.76 5.36 15.43
CA THR A 168 -2.12 4.83 15.40
C THR A 168 -2.39 3.89 16.58
N ARG A 169 -1.47 3.01 16.96
CA ARG A 169 -1.60 2.16 18.16
C ARG A 169 -1.58 2.99 19.44
N ARG A 170 -0.77 4.05 19.51
CA ARG A 170 -0.78 5.02 20.62
C ARG A 170 -2.11 5.76 20.69
N ARG A 171 -2.67 6.18 19.56
CA ARG A 171 -4.02 6.79 19.47
C ARG A 171 -5.11 5.80 19.86
N TYR A 172 -5.05 4.57 19.39
CA TYR A 172 -6.00 3.51 19.75
C TYR A 172 -5.97 3.19 21.24
N LYS A 173 -4.79 3.06 21.85
CA LYS A 173 -4.64 2.89 23.30
C LYS A 173 -5.10 4.12 24.11
N ALA A 174 -5.00 5.33 23.55
CA ALA A 174 -5.43 6.56 24.20
C ALA A 174 -6.93 6.87 24.05
N LEU A 175 -7.56 6.49 22.94
CA LEU A 175 -8.97 6.79 22.64
C LEU A 175 -9.94 5.60 22.79
N GLY A 176 -9.46 4.35 22.86
CA GLY A 176 -10.32 3.18 23.06
C GLY A 176 -11.43 3.06 22.00
N GLU A 177 -12.64 2.65 22.40
CA GLU A 177 -13.83 2.50 21.55
C GLU A 177 -14.23 3.79 20.78
N ALA A 178 -13.73 4.97 21.17
CA ALA A 178 -13.98 6.23 20.47
C ALA A 178 -13.11 6.45 19.23
N ALA A 179 -12.14 5.57 18.94
CA ALA A 179 -11.31 5.64 17.74
C ALA A 179 -11.99 5.05 16.49
N PHE A 180 -13.02 4.22 16.67
CA PHE A 180 -13.86 3.74 15.58
C PHE A 180 -15.05 4.68 15.44
N ASP A 181 -15.36 5.05 14.20
CA ASP A 181 -16.57 5.81 13.87
C ASP A 181 -17.77 5.12 14.53
N GLN A 182 -18.39 5.80 15.52
CA GLN A 182 -19.56 5.29 16.26
C GLN A 182 -20.83 5.43 15.42
N ASN A 183 -20.73 5.07 14.13
CA ASN A 183 -21.89 5.05 13.26
C ASN A 183 -22.84 3.96 13.78
N PRO A 184 -24.12 4.30 14.11
CA PRO A 184 -25.05 3.36 14.72
C PRO A 184 -25.28 2.09 13.88
N HIS A 185 -25.02 2.16 12.57
CA HIS A 185 -25.17 1.04 11.65
C HIS A 185 -24.13 -0.09 11.85
N PHE A 186 -22.91 0.20 12.34
CA PHE A 186 -21.86 -0.81 12.55
C PHE A 186 -21.95 -1.50 13.91
N ILE A 187 -22.53 -0.83 14.91
CA ILE A 187 -22.72 -1.38 16.27
C ILE A 187 -23.67 -2.58 16.23
N THR A 188 -24.73 -2.51 15.41
CA THR A 188 -25.72 -3.58 15.22
C THR A 188 -25.10 -4.84 14.58
N LEU A 189 -24.13 -4.70 13.68
CA LEU A 189 -23.44 -5.83 13.05
C LEU A 189 -22.50 -6.54 14.05
N ARG A 190 -21.87 -5.80 14.96
CA ARG A 190 -20.98 -6.35 15.98
C ARG A 190 -21.73 -7.10 17.08
N THR A 191 -22.91 -6.62 17.45
CA THR A 191 -23.81 -7.33 18.38
C THR A 191 -24.44 -8.57 17.74
N LEU A 192 -24.74 -8.54 16.43
CA LEU A 192 -25.19 -9.72 15.67
C LEU A 192 -24.09 -10.78 15.47
N GLY A 193 -22.86 -10.38 15.16
CA GLY A 193 -21.73 -11.30 14.96
C GLY A 193 -21.22 -11.97 16.24
N ARG A 194 -21.39 -11.33 17.40
CA ARG A 194 -21.00 -11.89 18.70
C ARG A 194 -22.08 -12.74 19.38
N SER A 195 -23.30 -12.80 18.84
CA SER A 195 -24.44 -13.50 19.45
C SER A 195 -24.93 -14.75 18.72
N LYS A 196 -24.37 -15.12 17.56
CA LYS A 196 -24.80 -16.32 16.81
C LYS A 196 -23.98 -17.60 17.03
N VAL A 197 -23.14 -17.66 18.06
CA VAL A 197 -22.50 -18.91 18.51
C VAL A 197 -23.25 -19.56 19.69
N PHE A 198 -24.31 -18.92 20.21
CA PHE A 198 -25.00 -19.39 21.43
C PHE A 198 -26.49 -19.73 21.25
N LEU A 199 -27.06 -19.62 20.04
CA LEU A 199 -28.48 -19.93 19.81
C LEU A 199 -28.69 -20.80 18.57
N LEU A 200 -28.34 -22.08 18.72
CA LEU A 200 -29.02 -23.18 18.06
C LEU A 200 -29.27 -24.24 19.15
N PRO A 201 -30.52 -24.46 19.61
CA PRO A 201 -30.90 -25.74 20.19
C PRO A 201 -30.88 -26.85 19.14
#